data_AF-A0A534WH49-F1
#
_entry.id   AF-A0A534WH49-F1
#
_cell.length_a   1.000
_cell.length_b   1.000
_cell.length_c   1.000
_cell.angle_alpha   90.00
_cell.angle_beta   90.00
_cell.angle_gamma   90.00
#
_symmetry.space_group_name_H-M   'P 1'
#
loop_
_entity.id
_entity.type
_entity.pdbx_description
1 polymer ?
#
loop_
_entity_poly.entity_id
_entity_poly.type
_entity_poly.pdbx_seq_one_letter_code
_entity_poly.pdbx_strand_id
1 'polypeptide(L)'
;MNGDLCRKPARRAVATLALALLFGLAACEARAGIAFVKNVGTATGNNTGTSITITLASGVSVAAGNSVILSFVGADVAGTYSATDSAGNAYGADVQGARSGTVRTVILSA
;
A
#
# COMPACT_ATOMS: atom_id res chain seq x y z
N MET A 1 -57.76 -31.27 20.97
CA MET A 1 -57.61 -30.26 19.90
C MET A 1 -56.18 -29.78 19.90
N ASN A 2 -55.53 -29.92 18.75
CA ASN A 2 -54.10 -29.75 18.52
C ASN A 2 -53.70 -28.27 18.51
N GLY A 3 -52.56 -27.95 19.13
CA GLY A 3 -51.90 -26.67 19.00
C GLY A 3 -50.39 -26.81 19.20
N ASP A 4 -49.62 -26.17 18.32
CA ASP A 4 -48.23 -25.72 18.55
C ASP A 4 -47.04 -26.65 18.30
N LEU A 5 -46.98 -27.26 17.11
CA LEU A 5 -45.71 -27.77 16.57
C LEU A 5 -45.45 -27.31 15.13
N CYS A 6 -45.55 -26.01 14.85
CA CYS A 6 -45.18 -25.46 13.53
C CYS A 6 -44.38 -24.15 13.61
N ARG A 7 -43.25 -24.13 14.35
CA ARG A 7 -42.29 -22.99 14.29
C ARG A 7 -40.80 -23.36 14.34
N LYS A 8 -40.43 -24.63 14.55
CA LYS A 8 -39.02 -25.06 14.70
C LYS A 8 -38.17 -25.13 13.40
N PRO A 9 -38.69 -25.47 12.21
CA PRO A 9 -37.81 -25.69 11.04
C PRO A 9 -37.26 -24.38 10.47
N ALA A 10 -38.04 -23.30 10.50
CA ALA A 10 -37.64 -22.00 9.94
C ALA A 10 -36.44 -21.37 10.67
N ARG A 11 -36.39 -21.47 12.01
CA ARG A 11 -35.25 -20.94 12.79
C ARG A 11 -33.94 -21.68 12.52
N ARG A 12 -34.01 -23.01 12.30
CA ARG A 12 -32.83 -23.82 11.98
C ARG A 12 -32.30 -23.51 10.59
N ALA A 13 -33.20 -23.37 9.60
CA ALA A 13 -32.84 -23.02 8.23
C ALA A 13 -32.17 -21.63 8.13
N VAL A 14 -32.67 -20.65 8.88
CA VAL A 14 -32.07 -19.30 8.95
C VAL A 14 -30.70 -19.34 9.63
N ALA A 15 -30.54 -20.11 10.70
CA ALA A 15 -29.25 -20.25 11.39
C ALA A 15 -28.18 -20.90 10.50
N THR A 16 -28.54 -21.94 9.73
CA THR A 16 -27.61 -22.58 8.78
C THR A 16 -27.25 -21.66 7.62
N LEU A 17 -28.19 -20.86 7.11
CA LEU A 17 -27.92 -19.90 6.04
C LEU A 17 -26.99 -18.77 6.52
N ALA A 18 -27.23 -18.25 7.73
CA ALA A 18 -26.38 -17.23 8.34
C ALA A 18 -24.95 -17.74 8.58
N LEU A 19 -24.81 -19.00 9.03
CA LEU A 19 -23.53 -19.63 9.23
C LEU A 19 -22.79 -19.87 7.91
N ALA A 20 -23.49 -20.30 6.86
CA ALA A 20 -22.91 -20.44 5.51
C ALA A 20 -22.44 -19.10 4.92
N LEU A 21 -23.19 -18.01 5.15
CA LEU A 21 -22.79 -16.65 4.75
C LEU A 21 -21.55 -16.15 5.50
N LEU A 22 -21.44 -16.43 6.81
CA LEU A 22 -20.26 -16.09 7.61
C LEU A 22 -19.00 -16.83 7.11
N PHE A 23 -19.12 -18.12 6.79
CA PHE A 23 -17.99 -18.89 6.24
C PHE A 23 -17.67 -18.50 4.79
N GLY A 24 -18.66 -18.09 3.99
CA GLY A 24 -18.45 -17.57 2.64
C GLY A 24 -17.73 -16.22 2.60
N LEU A 25 -18.00 -15.33 3.55
CA LEU A 25 -17.31 -14.03 3.66
C LEU A 25 -15.87 -14.15 4.17
N ALA A 26 -15.60 -15.13 5.04
CA ALA A 26 -14.26 -15.40 5.57
C ALA A 26 -13.26 -15.88 4.49
N ALA A 27 -13.75 -16.37 3.36
CA ALA A 27 -12.94 -16.86 2.24
C ALA A 27 -12.67 -15.79 1.17
N CYS A 28 -13.02 -14.52 1.41
CA CYS A 28 -12.72 -13.43 0.49
C CYS A 28 -11.21 -13.16 0.54
N GLU A 29 -10.43 -13.88 -0.27
CA GLU A 29 -9.02 -13.58 -0.48
C GLU A 29 -8.90 -12.19 -1.10
N ALA A 30 -8.47 -11.22 -0.29
CA ALA A 30 -8.09 -9.90 -0.76
C ALA A 30 -6.87 -10.05 -1.68
N ARG A 31 -7.12 -10.22 -2.97
CA ARG A 31 -6.07 -10.29 -3.99
C ARG A 31 -5.51 -8.88 -4.20
N ALA A 32 -4.62 -8.47 -3.30
CA ALA A 32 -3.82 -7.25 -3.40
C ALA A 32 -2.69 -7.47 -4.42
N GLY A 33 -3.08 -7.68 -5.68
CA GLY A 33 -2.13 -7.59 -6.79
C GLY A 33 -1.81 -6.12 -7.06
N ILE A 34 -0.56 -5.81 -7.41
CA ILE A 34 -0.19 -4.49 -7.93
C ILE A 34 -0.88 -4.32 -9.28
N ALA A 35 -2.11 -3.81 -9.27
CA ALA A 35 -2.96 -3.78 -10.45
C ALA A 35 -2.59 -2.64 -11.42
N PHE A 36 -1.88 -1.61 -10.94
CA PHE A 36 -1.50 -0.45 -11.75
C PHE A 36 -0.23 0.24 -11.24
N VAL A 37 0.83 0.23 -12.05
CA VAL A 37 2.05 1.02 -11.81
C VAL A 37 1.98 2.26 -12.70
N LYS A 38 1.96 3.45 -12.09
CA LYS A 38 2.03 4.73 -12.82
C LYS A 38 3.14 5.59 -12.24
N ASN A 39 3.87 6.29 -13.11
CA ASN A 39 4.78 7.33 -12.66
C ASN A 39 3.96 8.52 -12.18
N VAL A 40 4.07 8.85 -10.89
CA VAL A 40 3.29 9.93 -10.27
C VAL A 40 4.02 11.27 -10.27
N GLY A 41 5.34 11.25 -10.42
CA GLY A 41 6.21 12.41 -10.53
C GLY A 41 7.65 11.96 -10.76
N THR A 42 8.47 12.89 -11.23
CA THR A 42 9.91 12.69 -11.43
C THR A 42 10.63 13.97 -11.08
N ALA A 43 11.77 13.87 -10.42
CA ALA A 43 12.68 14.99 -10.25
C ALA A 43 14.10 14.51 -10.55
N THR A 44 14.92 15.41 -11.08
CA THR A 44 16.37 15.25 -11.14
C THR A 44 16.98 16.46 -10.45
N GLY A 45 18.04 16.26 -9.70
CA GLY A 45 18.72 17.34 -9.01
C GLY A 45 20.12 16.92 -8.60
N ASN A 46 21.13 17.59 -9.15
CA ASN A 46 22.49 17.54 -8.63
C ASN A 46 22.62 18.61 -7.53
N ASN A 47 21.74 18.51 -6.52
CA ASN A 47 21.60 19.58 -5.55
C ASN A 47 22.80 19.56 -4.60
N THR A 48 23.38 20.73 -4.35
CA THR A 48 24.37 20.93 -3.28
C THR A 48 23.75 20.69 -1.87
N GLY A 49 22.42 20.58 -1.78
CA GLY A 49 21.67 20.24 -0.56
C GLY A 49 21.29 18.76 -0.45
N THR A 50 20.93 18.32 0.76
CA THR A 50 20.65 16.91 1.11
C THR A 50 19.24 16.43 0.74
N SER A 51 18.44 17.24 0.03
CA SER A 51 17.03 16.93 -0.23
C SER A 51 16.56 17.36 -1.62
N ILE A 52 15.59 16.62 -2.15
CA ILE A 52 14.91 16.90 -3.41
C ILE A 52 13.40 16.79 -3.14
N THR A 53 12.62 17.69 -3.74
CA THR A 53 11.16 17.61 -3.72
C THR A 53 10.67 17.07 -5.05
N ILE A 54 9.81 16.04 -5.00
CA ILE A 54 9.11 15.51 -6.18
C ILE A 54 7.67 15.99 -6.09
N THR A 55 7.25 16.82 -7.06
CA THR A 55 5.86 17.23 -7.18
C THR A 55 5.12 16.21 -8.04
N LEU A 56 3.89 15.87 -7.64
CA LEU A 56 3.03 15.03 -8.47
C LEU A 56 2.71 15.73 -9.79
N ALA A 57 2.62 14.96 -10.87
CA ALA A 57 2.20 15.49 -12.16
C ALA A 57 0.77 16.08 -12.06
N SER A 58 0.47 17.06 -12.91
CA SER A 58 -0.87 17.69 -12.91
C SER A 58 -1.97 16.65 -13.13
N GLY A 59 -3.04 16.72 -12.33
CA GLY A 59 -4.15 15.76 -12.38
C GLY A 59 -3.86 14.39 -11.78
N VAL A 60 -2.65 14.17 -11.24
CA VAL A 60 -2.30 12.93 -10.54
C VAL A 60 -2.53 13.08 -9.05
N SER A 61 -3.37 12.19 -8.51
CA SER A 61 -3.46 11.92 -7.08
C SER A 61 -3.14 10.45 -6.78
N VAL A 62 -2.76 10.20 -5.53
CA VAL A 62 -2.63 8.86 -4.96
C VAL A 62 -3.85 8.65 -4.07
N ALA A 63 -4.75 7.76 -4.50
CA ALA A 63 -5.96 7.46 -3.71
C ALA A 63 -5.61 6.59 -2.50
N ALA A 64 -6.39 6.69 -1.43
CA ALA A 64 -6.22 5.89 -0.23
C ALA A 64 -6.17 4.38 -0.54
N GLY A 65 -5.29 3.66 0.14
CA GLY A 65 -5.05 2.23 -0.09
C GLY A 65 -4.07 1.92 -1.23
N ASN A 66 -3.57 2.91 -1.97
CA ASN A 66 -2.47 2.72 -2.91
C ASN A 66 -1.12 3.02 -2.27
N SER A 67 -0.09 2.31 -2.73
CA SER A 67 1.29 2.52 -2.30
C SER A 67 2.03 3.50 -3.23
N VAL A 68 3.00 4.21 -2.66
CA VAL A 68 3.98 5.01 -3.41
C VAL A 68 5.34 4.38 -3.20
N ILE A 69 6.06 4.18 -4.30
CA ILE A 69 7.45 3.72 -4.30
C ILE A 69 8.30 4.84 -4.87
N LEU A 70 9.34 5.25 -4.13
CA LEU A 70 10.31 6.22 -4.61
C LEU A 70 11.59 5.48 -4.95
N SER A 71 12.09 5.67 -6.16
CA SER A 71 13.39 5.13 -6.59
C SER A 71 14.28 6.27 -7.04
N PHE A 72 15.52 6.27 -6.57
CA PHE A 72 16.53 7.22 -7.02
C PHE A 72 17.93 6.63 -6.97
N VAL A 73 18.83 7.28 -7.70
CA VAL A 73 20.28 7.04 -7.64
C VAL A 73 20.94 8.31 -7.13
N GLY A 74 21.84 8.16 -6.16
CA GLY A 74 22.60 9.26 -5.56
C GLY A 74 24.05 8.89 -5.30
N ALA A 75 24.81 9.84 -4.73
CA ALA A 75 26.17 9.59 -4.27
C ALA A 75 26.19 8.53 -3.16
N ASP A 76 27.26 7.73 -3.10
CA ASP A 76 27.45 6.80 -1.98
C ASP A 76 27.99 7.53 -0.74
N VAL A 77 27.08 8.17 -0.02
CA VAL A 77 27.36 8.86 1.25
C VAL A 77 26.73 8.13 2.43
N ALA A 78 27.42 8.19 3.58
CA ALA A 78 26.89 7.66 4.83
C ALA A 78 25.70 8.50 5.32
N GLY A 79 24.63 7.84 5.75
CA GLY A 79 23.42 8.49 6.23
C GLY A 79 22.17 7.64 6.00
N THR A 80 21.04 8.15 6.45
CA THR A 80 19.73 7.54 6.22
C THR A 80 19.03 8.27 5.09
N TYR A 81 18.49 7.51 4.15
CA TYR A 81 17.60 8.03 3.11
C TYR A 81 16.16 7.91 3.58
N SER A 82 15.42 9.00 3.50
CA SER A 82 14.00 9.04 3.84
C SER A 82 13.29 10.07 2.98
N ALA A 83 11.97 9.92 2.89
CA ALA A 83 11.10 10.92 2.28
C ALA A 83 9.83 11.07 3.13
N THR A 84 9.19 12.22 3.01
CA THR A 84 7.85 12.47 3.54
C THR A 84 6.98 13.07 2.45
N ASP A 85 5.70 12.69 2.43
CA ASP A 85 4.72 13.32 1.55
C ASP A 85 3.99 14.48 2.26
N SER A 86 3.13 15.18 1.51
CA SER A 86 2.32 16.28 2.04
C SER A 86 1.25 15.84 3.03
N ALA A 87 0.94 14.54 3.10
CA ALA A 87 0.01 13.98 4.07
C ALA A 87 0.72 13.57 5.38
N GLY A 88 2.05 13.68 5.43
CA GLY A 88 2.87 13.34 6.60
C GLY A 88 3.26 11.86 6.66
N ASN A 89 3.03 11.08 5.59
CA ASN A 89 3.49 9.69 5.53
C ASN A 89 5.01 9.68 5.38
N ALA A 90 5.68 8.82 6.17
CA ALA A 90 7.12 8.66 6.13
C ALA A 90 7.49 7.41 5.31
N TYR A 91 8.45 7.58 4.40
CA TYR A 91 8.97 6.53 3.53
C TYR A 91 10.42 6.27 3.92
N GLY A 92 10.67 5.07 4.44
CA GLY A 92 12.01 4.60 4.80
C GLY A 92 12.67 3.85 3.65
N ALA A 93 13.98 3.64 3.73
CA ALA A 93 14.69 2.79 2.78
C ALA A 93 14.35 1.31 3.02
N ASP A 94 13.72 0.70 2.02
CA ASP A 94 13.35 -0.72 2.04
C ASP A 94 14.47 -1.57 1.45
N VAL A 95 15.00 -1.15 0.29
CA VAL A 95 16.19 -1.77 -0.31
C VAL A 95 17.14 -0.71 -0.85
N GLN A 96 18.44 -0.96 -0.69
CA GLN A 96 19.50 -0.13 -1.24
C GLN A 96 20.71 -0.96 -1.64
N GLY A 97 21.35 -0.55 -2.75
CA GLY A 97 22.56 -1.16 -3.27
C GLY A 97 23.58 -0.09 -3.61
N ALA A 98 24.84 -0.29 -3.21
CA ALA A 98 25.91 0.68 -3.41
C ALA A 98 27.06 0.08 -4.20
N ARG A 99 27.59 0.88 -5.13
CA ARG A 99 28.97 0.76 -5.58
C ARG A 99 29.81 1.69 -4.70
N SER A 100 30.55 1.07 -3.77
CA SER A 100 31.22 1.79 -2.69
C SER A 100 32.05 2.97 -3.20
N GLY A 101 31.83 4.14 -2.59
CA GLY A 101 32.53 5.39 -2.91
C GLY A 101 32.12 6.04 -4.23
N THR A 102 31.10 5.53 -4.93
CA THR A 102 30.63 6.09 -6.21
C THR A 102 29.15 6.44 -6.17
N VAL A 103 28.27 5.45 -6.25
CA VAL A 103 26.83 5.64 -6.37
C VAL A 103 26.07 4.64 -5.53
N ARG A 104 24.87 5.03 -5.13
CA ARG A 104 23.91 4.20 -4.43
C ARG A 104 22.55 4.31 -5.10
N THR A 105 21.92 3.16 -5.33
CA THR A 105 20.51 3.07 -5.74
C THR A 105 19.68 2.74 -4.51
N VAL A 106 18.56 3.44 -4.33
CA VAL A 106 17.70 3.29 -3.16
C VAL A 106 16.25 3.20 -3.62
N ILE A 107 15.49 2.32 -2.97
CA ILE A 107 14.04 2.22 -3.03
C ILE A 107 13.50 2.61 -1.65
N LEU A 108 12.62 3.61 -1.61
CA LEU A 108 11.87 4.00 -0.41
C LEU A 108 10.40 3.60 -0.56
N SER A 109 9.83 3.05 0.51
CA SER A 109 8.41 2.70 0.61
C SER A 109 7.91 2.86 2.06
N ALA A 110 6.59 2.82 2.23
CA ALA A 110 5.89 2.89 3.50
C ALA A 110 4.94 1.70 3.65
#